data_AF-A0A183I736-F1
#
_entry.id   AF-A0A183I736-F1
#
_cell.length_a   1.000
_cell.length_b   1.000
_cell.length_c   1.000
_cell.angle_alpha   90.00
_cell.angle_beta   90.00
_cell.angle_gamma   90.00
#
_symmetry.space_group_name_H-M   'P 1'
#
loop_
_entity.id
_entity.type
_entity.pdbx_description
1 polymer ?
#
loop_
_entity_poly.entity_id
_entity_poly.type
_entity_poly.pdbx_seq_one_letter_code
_entity_poly.pdbx_strand_id
1 'polypeptide(L)'
;LSDALPDVSSSVGVLADDSRNIVTLIEEEYNKISQKIIMVDNANSSQGLRLSYRSRCLDGHTLKETNVCDGIKVGDEVSFEVTLEATHCVKERDFNLKIGPSGLDETLQVDVHVLCDCDCETDGIVYNSPICRGKGDLVCGICMCHGTNVGRHCECDAPGLSTVALDAKCKRTNESAICEGRGVCNCGVCECFERDVSSLICCLIWSRACECPLSLDSCMAANGKVCNGQGECICGRCRCFSDGPGYRYSGPKCEICPVSLKNLFIASFQ
;
A
#
# COMPACT_ATOMS: atom_id res chain seq x y z
N LEU A 1 14.48 -21.07 42.03
CA LEU A 1 15.61 -20.19 41.65
C LEU A 1 16.13 -20.56 40.27
N SER A 2 16.34 -21.85 40.01
CA SER A 2 16.59 -22.41 38.68
C SER A 2 15.55 -21.98 37.62
N ASP A 3 14.27 -21.96 37.97
CA ASP A 3 13.20 -21.53 37.04
C ASP A 3 13.16 -20.03 36.77
N ALA A 4 13.91 -19.22 37.53
CA ALA A 4 13.94 -17.77 37.36
C ALA A 4 14.98 -17.31 36.32
N LEU A 5 15.85 -18.22 35.85
CA LEU A 5 16.91 -17.94 34.87
C LEU A 5 16.86 -19.00 33.74
N PRO A 6 15.87 -18.94 32.83
CA PRO A 6 15.68 -19.96 31.79
C PRO A 6 16.82 -20.03 30.78
N ASP A 7 17.56 -18.94 30.58
CA ASP A 7 18.64 -18.82 29.60
C ASP A 7 20.01 -19.25 30.16
N VAL A 8 20.06 -19.64 31.43
CA VAL A 8 21.28 -20.07 32.13
C VAL A 8 21.13 -21.52 32.56
N SER A 9 22.08 -22.37 32.17
CA SER A 9 22.14 -23.75 32.67
C SER A 9 22.50 -23.71 34.16
N SER A 10 21.49 -23.79 35.03
CA SER A 10 21.65 -23.73 36.50
C SER A 10 21.00 -24.94 37.15
N SER A 11 21.60 -25.42 38.24
CA SER A 11 21.12 -26.57 39.00
C SER A 11 21.23 -26.30 40.50
N VAL A 12 20.31 -26.85 41.28
CA VAL A 12 20.23 -26.62 42.74
C VAL A 12 20.19 -27.97 43.46
N GLY A 13 21.11 -28.14 44.41
CA GLY A 13 21.24 -29.32 45.25
C GLY A 13 21.08 -29.01 46.74
N VAL A 14 20.67 -30.02 47.53
CA VAL A 14 20.50 -29.89 48.99
C VAL A 14 21.81 -30.28 49.70
N LEU A 15 22.38 -29.32 50.42
CA LEU A 15 23.56 -29.55 51.25
C LEU A 15 23.14 -30.12 52.62
N ALA A 16 23.80 -31.17 53.08
CA ALA A 16 23.62 -31.68 54.43
C ALA A 16 24.09 -30.65 55.47
N ASP A 17 23.48 -30.65 56.65
CA ASP A 17 23.81 -29.70 57.73
C ASP A 17 25.29 -29.78 58.18
N ASP A 18 25.93 -30.93 57.95
CA ASP A 18 27.35 -31.18 58.24
C ASP A 18 28.26 -31.09 57.01
N SER A 19 27.70 -30.69 55.85
CA SER A 19 28.40 -30.54 54.56
C SER A 19 29.13 -31.80 54.07
N ARG A 20 28.80 -33.00 54.60
CA ARG A 20 29.50 -34.24 54.21
C ARG A 20 29.28 -34.65 52.76
N ASN A 21 28.16 -34.23 52.17
CA ASN A 21 27.81 -34.53 50.78
C ASN A 21 28.30 -33.48 49.78
N ILE A 22 29.15 -32.51 50.16
CA ILE A 22 29.53 -31.40 49.27
C ILE A 22 30.23 -31.86 47.98
N VAL A 23 31.11 -32.87 48.05
CA VAL A 23 31.86 -33.35 46.87
C VAL A 23 30.92 -34.07 45.90
N THR A 24 30.09 -34.98 46.42
CA THR A 24 29.10 -35.70 45.61
C THR A 24 28.05 -34.75 45.04
N LEU A 25 27.67 -33.72 45.81
CA LEU A 25 26.76 -32.68 45.34
C LEU A 25 27.36 -31.90 44.16
N ILE A 26 28.61 -31.44 44.26
CA ILE A 26 29.26 -30.73 43.15
C ILE A 26 29.34 -31.59 41.89
N GLU A 27 29.71 -32.87 42.03
CA GLU A 27 29.79 -33.79 40.90
C GLU A 27 28.41 -34.02 40.25
N GLU A 28 27.37 -34.26 41.05
CA GLU A 28 26.00 -34.44 40.55
C GLU A 28 25.46 -33.18 39.87
N GLU A 29 25.67 -32.01 40.47
CA GLU A 29 25.19 -30.73 39.91
C GLU A 29 25.98 -30.34 38.65
N TYR A 30 27.29 -30.58 38.60
CA TYR A 30 28.09 -30.39 37.39
C TYR A 30 27.65 -31.31 36.25
N ASN A 31 27.34 -32.57 36.55
CA ASN A 31 26.80 -33.52 35.58
C ASN A 31 25.44 -33.05 35.03
N LYS A 32 24.56 -32.49 35.86
CA LYS A 32 23.28 -31.93 35.40
C LYS A 32 23.48 -30.72 34.46
N ILE A 33 24.44 -29.86 34.76
CA ILE A 33 24.73 -28.67 33.94
C ILE A 33 25.35 -29.08 32.60
N SER A 34 26.33 -29.98 32.62
CA SER A 34 27.05 -30.44 31.42
C SER A 34 26.20 -31.32 30.49
N GLN A 35 25.10 -31.87 30.98
CA GLN A 35 24.14 -32.66 30.20
C GLN A 35 23.12 -31.82 29.41
N LYS A 36 23.17 -30.49 29.53
CA LYS A 36 22.21 -29.58 28.92
C LYS A 36 22.90 -28.48 28.15
N ILE A 37 22.58 -28.37 26.87
CA ILE A 37 23.02 -27.27 26.00
C ILE A 37 21.82 -26.39 25.67
N ILE A 38 21.97 -25.09 25.89
CA ILE A 38 20.98 -24.06 25.56
C ILE A 38 21.66 -23.06 24.62
N MET A 39 21.14 -22.89 23.41
CA MET A 39 21.64 -21.87 22.49
C MET A 39 21.05 -20.51 22.84
N VAL A 40 21.90 -19.49 22.92
CA VAL A 40 21.56 -18.10 23.19
C VAL A 40 22.14 -17.18 22.12
N ASP A 41 21.50 -16.05 21.92
CA ASP A 41 21.94 -15.00 21.01
C ASP A 41 21.64 -13.60 21.55
N ASN A 42 22.22 -12.61 20.89
CA ASN A 42 22.01 -11.19 21.16
C ASN A 42 21.05 -10.52 20.16
N ALA A 43 20.30 -11.29 19.36
CA ALA A 43 19.41 -10.70 18.37
C ALA A 43 18.19 -10.08 19.04
N ASN A 44 17.75 -8.96 18.48
CA ASN A 44 16.68 -8.18 19.05
C ASN A 44 15.59 -7.93 18.01
N SER A 45 14.40 -8.46 18.28
CA SER A 45 13.23 -8.29 17.39
C SER A 45 12.82 -6.82 17.21
N SER A 46 13.10 -5.97 18.20
CA SER A 46 12.85 -4.52 18.09
C SER A 46 13.82 -3.79 17.16
N GLN A 47 14.97 -4.39 16.86
CA GLN A 47 15.94 -3.91 15.86
C GLN A 47 15.69 -4.54 14.48
N GLY A 48 14.53 -5.18 14.27
CA GLY A 48 14.14 -5.71 12.97
C GLY A 48 14.66 -7.10 12.65
N LEU A 49 15.46 -7.74 13.51
CA LEU A 49 15.98 -9.09 13.31
C LEU A 49 15.36 -10.10 14.28
N ARG A 50 14.99 -11.27 13.77
CA ARG A 50 14.48 -12.39 14.56
C ARG A 50 15.24 -13.66 14.22
N LEU A 51 15.67 -14.38 15.25
CA LEU A 51 16.23 -15.73 15.12
C LEU A 51 15.20 -16.75 15.59
N SER A 52 15.17 -17.89 14.91
CA SER A 52 14.47 -19.09 15.38
C SER A 52 15.41 -20.30 15.34
N TYR A 53 15.20 -21.20 16.29
CA TYR A 53 16.06 -22.36 16.50
C TYR A 53 15.28 -23.65 16.29
N ARG A 54 15.94 -24.59 15.62
CA ARG A 54 15.53 -25.98 15.59
C ARG A 54 16.72 -26.85 15.93
N SER A 55 16.51 -27.90 16.70
CA SER A 55 17.60 -28.76 17.15
C SER A 55 17.36 -30.22 16.81
N ARG A 56 18.46 -30.92 16.58
CA ARG A 56 18.55 -32.36 16.44
C ARG A 56 19.57 -32.86 17.46
N CYS A 57 19.04 -33.32 18.59
CA CYS A 57 19.80 -33.92 19.67
C CYS A 57 20.00 -35.44 19.42
N LEU A 58 20.26 -36.22 20.49
CA LEU A 58 20.67 -37.63 20.45
C LEU A 58 19.66 -38.62 19.84
N ASP A 59 18.36 -38.31 19.81
CA ASP A 59 17.32 -39.20 19.23
C ASP A 59 17.27 -39.14 17.69
N GLY A 60 18.20 -38.44 17.05
CA GLY A 60 18.73 -38.72 15.71
C GLY A 60 17.84 -38.49 14.48
N HIS A 61 16.51 -38.40 14.58
CA HIS A 61 15.66 -38.39 13.38
C HIS A 61 14.73 -37.19 13.21
N THR A 62 14.39 -36.46 14.26
CA THR A 62 13.43 -35.35 14.17
C THR A 62 14.04 -34.02 14.62
N LEU A 63 13.94 -33.01 13.75
CA LEU A 63 14.17 -31.63 14.15
C LEU A 63 13.00 -31.16 15.00
N LYS A 64 13.30 -30.66 16.19
CA LYS A 64 12.32 -30.06 17.12
C LYS A 64 12.53 -28.55 17.16
N GLU A 65 11.45 -27.79 17.25
CA GLU A 65 11.50 -26.34 17.49
C GLU A 65 11.89 -26.05 18.94
N THR A 66 13.18 -26.14 19.22
CA THR A 66 13.75 -25.86 20.54
C THR A 66 15.22 -25.48 20.38
N ASN A 67 15.68 -24.53 21.19
CA ASN A 67 17.08 -24.14 21.36
C ASN A 67 17.78 -24.96 22.46
N VAL A 68 17.12 -25.97 23.02
CA VAL A 68 17.61 -26.77 24.15
C VAL A 68 17.76 -28.23 23.75
N CYS A 69 18.91 -28.82 24.09
CA CYS A 69 19.12 -30.26 24.07
C CYS A 69 19.51 -30.74 25.48
N ASP A 70 18.79 -31.73 26.01
CA ASP A 70 19.02 -32.35 27.32
C ASP A 70 19.57 -33.77 27.18
N GLY A 71 20.24 -34.28 28.23
CA GLY A 71 20.73 -35.65 28.33
C GLY A 71 22.03 -35.93 27.56
N ILE A 72 22.80 -34.90 27.25
CA ILE A 72 24.03 -34.96 26.44
C ILE A 72 25.21 -35.45 27.28
N LYS A 73 26.10 -36.26 26.73
CA LYS A 73 27.33 -36.71 27.39
C LYS A 73 28.56 -36.18 26.67
N VAL A 74 29.68 -36.18 27.39
CA VAL A 74 30.97 -35.82 26.78
C VAL A 74 31.27 -36.75 25.60
N GLY A 75 31.47 -36.16 24.42
CA GLY A 75 31.71 -36.88 23.17
C GLY A 75 30.48 -37.00 22.26
N ASP A 76 29.30 -36.57 22.72
CA ASP A 76 28.09 -36.52 21.90
C ASP A 76 28.09 -35.31 20.96
N GLU A 77 27.55 -35.50 19.76
CA GLU A 77 27.39 -34.43 18.76
C GLU A 77 25.90 -34.11 18.57
N VAL A 78 25.57 -32.81 18.65
CA VAL A 78 24.21 -32.29 18.42
C VAL A 78 24.27 -31.20 17.35
N SER A 79 23.17 -31.01 16.62
CA SER A 79 23.11 -29.99 15.57
C SER A 79 21.94 -29.03 15.80
N PHE A 80 22.22 -27.75 15.59
CA PHE A 80 21.23 -26.67 15.66
C PHE A 80 21.11 -26.01 14.28
N GLU A 81 19.89 -25.90 13.79
CA GLU A 81 19.53 -25.15 12.60
C GLU A 81 18.98 -23.80 13.05
N VAL A 82 19.65 -22.72 12.67
CA VAL A 82 19.30 -21.35 13.03
C VAL A 82 18.75 -20.64 11.79
N THR A 83 17.56 -20.08 11.89
CA THR A 83 16.96 -19.28 10.82
C THR A 83 16.98 -17.81 11.22
N LEU A 84 17.60 -16.98 10.37
CA LEU A 84 17.65 -15.53 10.51
C LEU A 84 16.59 -14.90 9.62
N GLU A 85 15.72 -14.06 10.20
CA GLU A 85 14.66 -13.35 9.50
C GLU A 85 14.74 -11.84 9.76
N ALA A 86 14.74 -11.05 8.69
CA ALA A 86 14.58 -9.60 8.75
C ALA A 86 13.08 -9.26 8.68
N THR A 87 12.52 -8.79 9.80
CA THR A 87 11.08 -8.52 9.93
C THR A 87 10.67 -7.17 9.32
N HIS A 88 11.52 -6.15 9.44
CA HIS A 88 11.32 -4.83 8.86
C HIS A 88 12.64 -4.06 8.79
N CYS A 89 12.68 -3.05 7.94
CA CYS A 89 13.84 -2.19 7.77
C CYS A 89 13.92 -1.12 8.86
N VAL A 90 15.05 -1.11 9.56
CA VAL A 90 15.41 -0.11 10.58
C VAL A 90 16.61 0.73 10.13
N LYS A 91 16.94 1.80 10.87
CA LYS A 91 18.06 2.70 10.54
C LYS A 91 19.42 2.04 10.71
N GLU A 92 19.58 1.21 11.74
CA GLU A 92 20.79 0.42 11.98
C GLU A 92 20.67 -0.86 11.15
N ARG A 93 21.58 -1.11 10.21
CA ARG A 93 21.46 -2.21 9.24
C ARG A 93 22.62 -3.20 9.27
N ASP A 94 23.66 -2.86 10.02
CA ASP A 94 24.84 -3.67 10.23
C ASP A 94 24.79 -4.22 11.64
N PHE A 95 24.77 -5.55 11.75
CA PHE A 95 24.66 -6.24 13.03
C PHE A 95 25.76 -7.28 13.16
N ASN A 96 26.39 -7.33 14.34
CA ASN A 96 27.27 -8.43 14.71
C ASN A 96 26.50 -9.36 15.67
N LEU A 97 25.95 -10.43 15.10
CA LEU A 97 25.23 -11.43 15.87
C LEU A 97 26.22 -12.41 16.49
N LYS A 98 25.99 -12.75 17.76
CA LYS A 98 26.76 -13.76 18.51
C LYS A 98 25.80 -14.86 18.89
N ILE A 99 26.04 -16.06 18.36
CA ILE A 99 25.21 -17.24 18.59
C ILE A 99 26.10 -18.28 19.25
N GLY A 100 25.72 -18.78 20.41
CA GLY A 100 26.52 -19.80 21.08
C GLY A 100 25.80 -20.48 22.22
N PRO A 101 26.38 -21.58 22.73
CA PRO A 101 25.87 -22.25 23.91
C PRO A 101 26.03 -21.36 25.16
N SER A 102 24.98 -21.31 25.97
CA SER A 102 24.98 -20.62 27.25
C SER A 102 26.02 -21.22 28.20
N GLY A 103 26.85 -20.36 28.81
CA GLY A 103 27.88 -20.77 29.76
C GLY A 103 29.22 -21.18 29.13
N LEU A 104 29.38 -21.06 27.82
CA LEU A 104 30.66 -21.25 27.12
C LEU A 104 31.07 -19.97 26.39
N ASP A 105 32.38 -19.76 26.28
CA ASP A 105 32.94 -18.56 25.64
C ASP A 105 32.97 -18.68 24.10
N GLU A 106 32.92 -19.90 23.57
CA GLU A 106 32.93 -20.16 22.14
C GLU A 106 31.59 -19.75 21.51
N THR A 107 31.64 -18.76 20.62
CA THR A 107 30.45 -18.22 19.95
C THR A 107 30.71 -18.09 18.45
N LEU A 108 29.70 -18.39 17.65
CA LEU A 108 29.66 -18.07 16.24
C LEU A 108 29.33 -16.58 16.07
N GLN A 109 30.24 -15.84 15.44
CA GLN A 109 30.02 -14.44 15.08
C GLN A 109 29.53 -14.36 13.64
N VAL A 110 28.41 -13.69 13.42
CA VAL A 110 27.79 -13.52 12.11
C VAL A 110 27.62 -12.02 11.84
N ASP A 111 28.33 -11.53 10.83
CA ASP A 111 28.18 -10.16 10.34
C ASP A 111 27.02 -10.11 9.33
N VAL A 112 25.96 -9.39 9.70
CA VAL A 112 24.73 -9.28 8.93
C VAL A 112 24.59 -7.85 8.40
N HIS A 113 24.40 -7.74 7.09
CA HIS A 113 24.08 -6.48 6.42
C HIS A 113 22.69 -6.57 5.78
N VAL A 114 21.73 -5.79 6.28
CA VAL A 114 20.34 -5.82 5.79
C VAL A 114 20.18 -4.84 4.64
N LEU A 115 19.91 -5.39 3.45
CA LEU A 115 19.63 -4.61 2.23
C LEU A 115 18.17 -4.17 2.22
N CYS A 116 17.97 -2.87 2.43
CA CYS A 116 16.65 -2.24 2.48
C CYS A 116 16.42 -1.21 1.37
N ASP A 117 17.50 -0.60 0.87
CA ASP A 117 17.42 0.37 -0.20
C ASP A 117 17.52 -0.35 -1.55
N CYS A 118 16.94 0.25 -2.58
CA CYS A 118 17.14 -0.22 -3.94
C CYS A 118 18.32 0.51 -4.57
N ASP A 119 19.13 -0.18 -5.38
CA ASP A 119 20.32 0.42 -6.02
C ASP A 119 20.00 1.70 -6.82
N CYS A 120 18.78 1.83 -7.36
CA CYS A 120 18.33 3.00 -8.12
C CYS A 120 17.97 4.23 -7.25
N GLU A 121 17.93 4.08 -5.92
CA GLU A 121 17.69 5.19 -4.98
C GLU A 121 18.98 5.94 -4.65
N THR A 122 20.13 5.34 -4.90
CA THR A 122 21.46 5.94 -4.71
C THR A 122 22.12 6.26 -6.05
N ASP A 123 22.03 5.36 -7.02
CA ASP A 123 22.59 5.55 -8.36
C ASP A 123 21.50 5.90 -9.39
N GLY A 124 21.74 6.94 -10.19
CA GLY A 124 20.83 7.33 -11.27
C GLY A 124 19.74 8.34 -10.89
N ILE A 125 19.89 9.04 -9.76
CA ILE A 125 19.07 10.22 -9.46
C ILE A 125 19.39 11.32 -10.47
N VAL A 126 18.39 11.73 -11.25
CA VAL A 126 18.51 12.91 -12.12
C VAL A 126 17.85 14.09 -11.43
N TYR A 127 18.66 14.94 -10.83
CA TYR A 127 18.19 16.15 -10.16
C TYR A 127 17.52 17.10 -11.15
N ASN A 128 16.43 17.74 -10.73
CA ASN A 128 15.65 18.68 -11.55
C ASN A 128 15.37 18.13 -12.95
N SER A 129 14.92 16.87 -13.02
CA SER A 129 14.75 16.16 -14.28
C SER A 129 13.76 16.88 -15.20
N PRO A 130 14.05 17.01 -16.51
CA PRO A 130 13.09 17.52 -17.49
C PRO A 130 11.79 16.71 -17.55
N ILE A 131 11.84 15.41 -17.25
CA ILE A 131 10.66 14.54 -17.15
C ILE A 131 9.75 15.02 -16.02
N CYS A 132 10.34 15.51 -14.92
CA CYS A 132 9.67 16.10 -13.78
C CYS A 132 9.48 17.62 -13.93
N ARG A 133 9.50 18.12 -15.18
CA ARG A 133 9.37 19.54 -15.55
C ARG A 133 10.39 20.46 -14.87
N GLY A 134 11.54 19.93 -14.46
CA GLY A 134 12.56 20.66 -13.73
C GLY A 134 12.13 21.07 -12.31
N LYS A 135 11.05 20.49 -11.78
CA LYS A 135 10.49 20.79 -10.46
C LYS A 135 10.59 19.62 -9.48
N GLY A 136 11.43 18.64 -9.80
CA GLY A 136 11.62 17.45 -8.99
C GLY A 136 12.74 16.58 -9.53
N ASP A 137 13.15 15.64 -8.70
CA ASP A 137 14.23 14.71 -9.01
C ASP A 137 13.64 13.40 -9.51
N LEU A 138 14.23 12.81 -10.55
CA LEU A 138 13.80 11.50 -11.04
C LEU A 138 14.57 10.43 -10.28
N VAL A 139 13.86 9.65 -9.47
CA VAL A 139 14.41 8.56 -8.63
C VAL A 139 13.68 7.27 -8.99
N CYS A 140 14.42 6.22 -9.39
CA CYS A 140 13.86 4.94 -9.84
C CYS A 140 12.71 5.06 -10.86
N GLY A 141 12.76 6.05 -11.76
CA GLY A 141 11.72 6.26 -12.79
C GLY A 141 10.46 7.00 -12.32
N ILE A 142 10.44 7.51 -11.08
CA ILE A 142 9.35 8.30 -10.50
C ILE A 142 9.86 9.70 -10.16
N CYS A 143 9.01 10.72 -10.25
CA CYS A 143 9.37 12.09 -9.91
C CYS A 143 9.13 12.39 -8.42
N MET A 144 10.20 12.73 -7.70
CA MET A 144 10.15 13.31 -6.36
C MET A 144 10.07 14.84 -6.46
N CYS A 145 8.86 15.39 -6.33
CA CYS A 145 8.60 16.81 -6.53
C CYS A 145 9.11 17.70 -5.39
N HIS A 146 9.63 18.88 -5.75
CA HIS A 146 10.11 19.87 -4.80
C HIS A 146 8.99 20.81 -4.35
N GLY A 147 9.06 21.23 -3.08
CA GLY A 147 8.16 22.22 -2.50
C GLY A 147 6.70 21.75 -2.47
N THR A 148 5.82 22.52 -3.10
CA THR A 148 4.37 22.26 -3.18
C THR A 148 3.94 21.62 -4.50
N ASN A 149 4.91 21.24 -5.36
CA ASN A 149 4.57 20.62 -6.62
C ASN A 149 4.15 19.17 -6.40
N VAL A 150 3.14 18.74 -7.13
CA VAL A 150 2.56 17.40 -7.05
C VAL A 150 2.16 16.93 -8.46
N GLY A 151 1.76 15.68 -8.57
CA GLY A 151 1.47 15.03 -9.85
C GLY A 151 2.57 14.08 -10.25
N ARG A 152 2.34 13.32 -11.33
CA ARG A 152 3.24 12.24 -11.75
C ARG A 152 4.59 12.79 -12.25
N HIS A 153 4.58 14.01 -12.77
CA HIS A 153 5.68 14.70 -13.41
C HIS A 153 5.87 16.12 -12.81
N CYS A 154 5.41 16.33 -11.57
CA CYS A 154 5.47 17.63 -10.88
C CYS A 154 4.83 18.77 -11.68
N GLU A 155 3.79 18.45 -12.43
CA GLU A 155 3.07 19.35 -13.32
C GLU A 155 2.12 20.31 -12.60
N CYS A 156 1.71 19.96 -11.39
CA CYS A 156 0.78 20.75 -10.60
C CYS A 156 1.52 21.55 -9.54
N ASP A 157 1.23 22.83 -9.42
CA ASP A 157 1.57 23.60 -8.22
C ASP A 157 0.35 23.61 -7.29
N ALA A 158 0.41 22.86 -6.19
CA ALA A 158 -0.73 22.67 -5.29
C ALA A 158 -0.32 22.95 -3.83
N PRO A 159 -0.29 24.23 -3.41
CA PRO A 159 0.04 24.59 -2.04
C PRO A 159 -0.96 23.96 -1.07
N GLY A 160 -0.47 23.04 -0.23
CA GLY A 160 -1.24 22.40 0.83
C GLY A 160 -2.20 21.29 0.39
N LEU A 161 -2.14 20.83 -0.86
CA LEU A 161 -2.99 19.74 -1.36
C LEU A 161 -2.15 18.52 -1.74
N SER A 162 -2.48 17.35 -1.17
CA SER A 162 -1.86 16.09 -1.57
C SER A 162 -2.39 15.61 -2.93
N THR A 163 -1.66 14.70 -3.58
CA THR A 163 -2.13 13.99 -4.78
C THR A 163 -3.49 13.34 -4.56
N VAL A 164 -3.71 12.75 -3.39
CA VAL A 164 -5.00 12.15 -2.99
C VAL A 164 -6.14 13.17 -2.99
N ALA A 165 -5.89 14.38 -2.50
CA ALA A 165 -6.88 15.44 -2.46
C ALA A 165 -7.15 16.05 -3.85
N LEU A 166 -6.19 15.99 -4.78
CA LEU A 166 -6.40 16.33 -6.18
C LEU A 166 -7.21 15.26 -6.92
N ASP A 167 -6.90 13.98 -6.73
CA ASP A 167 -7.64 12.86 -7.32
C ASP A 167 -9.12 12.86 -6.88
N ALA A 168 -9.37 13.23 -5.62
CA ALA A 168 -10.74 13.39 -5.11
C ALA A 168 -11.55 14.44 -5.89
N LYS A 169 -10.91 15.48 -6.43
CA LYS A 169 -11.62 16.51 -7.24
C LYS A 169 -12.09 16.00 -8.60
N CYS A 170 -11.43 14.95 -9.10
CA CYS A 170 -11.73 14.26 -10.37
C CYS A 170 -12.76 13.14 -10.23
N LYS A 171 -13.25 12.87 -9.01
CA LYS A 171 -14.35 11.94 -8.77
C LYS A 171 -15.69 12.69 -8.78
N ARG A 172 -16.71 12.09 -9.37
CA ARG A 172 -18.09 12.60 -9.33
C ARG A 172 -18.73 12.40 -7.95
N THR A 173 -18.53 11.21 -7.38
CA THR A 173 -18.87 10.82 -6.00
C THR A 173 -17.70 10.09 -5.36
N ASN A 174 -17.68 9.91 -4.03
CA ASN A 174 -16.56 9.25 -3.34
C ASN A 174 -16.30 7.82 -3.85
N GLU A 175 -17.37 7.13 -4.27
CA GLU A 175 -17.37 5.77 -4.80
C GLU A 175 -17.11 5.71 -6.30
N SER A 176 -17.27 6.82 -7.03
CA SER A 176 -17.00 6.86 -8.47
C SER A 176 -15.51 6.67 -8.77
N ALA A 177 -15.23 6.04 -9.90
CA ALA A 177 -13.89 6.00 -10.44
C ALA A 177 -13.39 7.42 -10.78
N ILE A 178 -12.08 7.62 -10.73
CA ILE A 178 -11.44 8.86 -11.17
C ILE A 178 -11.82 9.10 -12.64
N CYS A 179 -12.37 10.29 -12.94
CA CYS A 179 -12.88 10.66 -14.25
C CYS A 179 -13.84 9.62 -14.86
N GLU A 180 -14.62 8.92 -14.02
CA GLU A 180 -15.56 7.85 -14.42
C GLU A 180 -14.90 6.75 -15.30
N GLY A 181 -13.57 6.58 -15.18
CA GLY A 181 -12.77 5.66 -16.00
C GLY A 181 -12.65 6.07 -17.47
N ARG A 182 -12.99 7.32 -17.81
CA ARG A 182 -13.05 7.86 -19.18
C ARG A 182 -12.05 8.97 -19.44
N GLY A 183 -11.11 9.19 -18.52
CA GLY A 183 -10.07 10.19 -18.67
C GLY A 183 -8.95 10.01 -17.66
N VAL A 184 -7.97 10.90 -17.73
CA VAL A 184 -6.86 11.00 -16.79
C VAL A 184 -7.08 12.22 -15.90
N CYS A 185 -6.87 12.09 -14.59
CA CYS A 185 -6.93 13.22 -13.67
C CYS A 185 -5.58 13.94 -13.65
N ASN A 186 -5.56 15.17 -14.14
CA ASN A 186 -4.39 16.04 -14.09
C ASN A 186 -4.71 17.25 -13.20
N CYS A 187 -4.02 17.35 -12.07
CA CYS A 187 -4.16 18.46 -11.12
C CYS A 187 -5.60 18.71 -10.62
N GLY A 188 -6.42 17.67 -10.49
CA GLY A 188 -7.81 17.80 -10.07
C GLY A 188 -8.78 18.21 -11.19
N VAL A 189 -8.33 18.17 -12.44
CA VAL A 189 -9.13 18.37 -13.65
C VAL A 189 -9.07 17.09 -14.49
N CYS A 190 -10.21 16.62 -14.97
CA CYS A 190 -10.27 15.44 -15.83
C CYS A 190 -10.00 15.80 -17.29
N GLU A 191 -9.00 15.14 -17.87
CA GLU A 191 -8.74 15.11 -19.31
C GLU A 191 -9.42 13.86 -19.89
N CYS A 192 -10.63 14.04 -20.44
CA CYS A 192 -11.41 12.94 -21.00
C CYS A 192 -10.78 12.44 -22.31
N PHE A 193 -10.75 11.13 -22.51
CA PHE A 193 -10.25 10.54 -23.75
C PHE A 193 -11.14 10.92 -24.94
N GLU A 194 -10.55 11.53 -25.97
CA GLU A 194 -11.23 11.79 -27.24
C GLU A 194 -11.57 10.48 -27.97
N ARG A 195 -12.71 10.44 -28.67
CA ARG A 195 -13.07 9.34 -29.57
C ARG A 195 -13.53 9.88 -30.92
N ASP A 196 -13.17 9.16 -31.99
CA ASP A 196 -13.46 9.43 -33.41
C ASP A 196 -14.94 9.30 -33.80
N VAL A 197 -15.85 9.94 -33.07
CA VAL A 197 -17.27 9.97 -33.42
C VAL A 197 -17.71 11.43 -33.51
N SER A 198 -17.80 11.89 -34.77
CA SER A 198 -18.52 13.04 -35.30
C SER A 198 -19.00 14.11 -34.31
N SER A 199 -18.59 15.36 -34.58
CA SER A 199 -19.03 16.73 -34.20
C SER A 199 -20.22 17.02 -33.24
N LEU A 200 -21.06 16.06 -32.85
CA LEU A 200 -22.13 16.19 -31.84
C LEU A 200 -21.65 15.99 -30.38
N ILE A 201 -20.36 15.70 -30.16
CA ILE A 201 -19.79 15.27 -28.87
C ILE A 201 -19.02 16.39 -28.12
N CYS A 202 -19.18 17.65 -28.53
CA CYS A 202 -18.49 18.81 -27.93
C CYS A 202 -18.60 18.91 -26.37
N CYS A 203 -19.60 18.28 -25.76
CA CYS A 203 -19.81 18.30 -24.30
C CYS A 203 -18.96 17.30 -23.48
N LEU A 204 -18.31 16.28 -24.08
CA LEU A 204 -17.42 15.39 -23.32
C LEU A 204 -16.24 16.16 -22.72
N ILE A 205 -15.79 17.21 -23.40
CA ILE A 205 -14.59 17.98 -23.07
C ILE A 205 -14.81 18.94 -21.88
N TRP A 206 -16.06 19.25 -21.51
CA TRP A 206 -16.38 20.22 -20.44
C TRP A 206 -17.05 19.62 -19.20
N SER A 207 -17.24 18.31 -19.13
CA SER A 207 -17.76 17.68 -17.91
C SER A 207 -16.65 17.50 -16.87
N ARG A 208 -16.97 17.75 -15.60
CA ARG A 208 -15.97 17.85 -14.52
C ARG A 208 -15.23 16.53 -14.27
N ALA A 209 -15.91 15.40 -14.45
CA ALA A 209 -15.43 14.06 -14.16
C ALA A 209 -15.69 13.09 -15.34
N CYS A 210 -15.80 13.58 -16.58
CA CYS A 210 -16.13 12.76 -17.76
C CYS A 210 -17.45 11.98 -17.61
N GLU A 211 -18.40 12.55 -16.86
CA GLU A 211 -19.65 11.90 -16.47
C GLU A 211 -20.72 11.89 -17.59
N CYS A 212 -20.50 12.64 -18.66
CA CYS A 212 -21.47 12.72 -19.74
C CYS A 212 -21.61 11.37 -20.48
N PRO A 213 -22.84 10.97 -20.83
CA PRO A 213 -23.08 9.76 -21.62
C PRO A 213 -22.42 9.83 -22.99
N LEU A 214 -21.90 8.69 -23.47
CA LEU A 214 -21.30 8.55 -24.79
C LEU A 214 -22.33 8.36 -25.91
N SER A 215 -23.53 7.86 -25.56
CA SER A 215 -24.57 7.60 -26.54
C SER A 215 -25.65 8.69 -26.52
N LEU A 216 -26.23 8.91 -27.71
CA LEU A 216 -27.35 9.81 -27.90
C LEU A 216 -28.70 9.15 -27.54
N ASP A 217 -28.69 7.90 -27.04
CA ASP A 217 -29.91 7.12 -26.71
C ASP A 217 -30.78 7.87 -25.70
N SER A 218 -30.12 8.48 -24.71
CA SER A 218 -30.76 9.33 -23.71
C SER A 218 -31.44 10.56 -24.30
N CYS A 219 -31.15 10.95 -25.54
CA CYS A 219 -31.77 12.04 -26.29
C CYS A 219 -32.63 11.55 -27.47
N MET A 220 -32.69 10.25 -27.72
CA MET A 220 -33.46 9.68 -28.83
C MET A 220 -34.95 9.79 -28.53
N ALA A 221 -35.71 10.41 -29.44
CA ALA A 221 -37.16 10.50 -29.34
C ALA A 221 -37.84 9.30 -30.02
N ALA A 222 -39.13 9.10 -29.75
CA ALA A 222 -39.92 8.01 -30.32
C ALA A 222 -39.99 8.05 -31.86
N ASN A 223 -39.77 9.22 -32.47
CA ASN A 223 -39.72 9.38 -33.92
C ASN A 223 -38.34 9.02 -34.55
N GLY A 224 -37.42 8.46 -33.76
CA GLY A 224 -36.08 8.05 -34.21
C GLY A 224 -35.10 9.22 -34.41
N LYS A 225 -35.49 10.46 -34.11
CA LYS A 225 -34.61 11.64 -34.20
C LYS A 225 -34.13 12.06 -32.82
N VAL A 226 -32.88 12.50 -32.75
CA VAL A 226 -32.31 13.11 -31.55
C VAL A 226 -33.06 14.40 -31.24
N CYS A 227 -33.61 14.53 -30.03
CA CYS A 227 -34.38 15.69 -29.58
C CYS A 227 -35.51 16.08 -30.53
N ASN A 228 -36.21 15.09 -31.10
CA ASN A 228 -37.25 15.25 -32.13
C ASN A 228 -36.79 16.03 -33.40
N GLY A 229 -35.48 16.24 -33.59
CA GLY A 229 -34.95 17.13 -34.63
C GLY A 229 -35.15 18.63 -34.33
N GLN A 230 -35.59 18.97 -33.12
CA GLN A 230 -35.94 20.33 -32.67
C GLN A 230 -35.03 20.80 -31.52
N GLY A 231 -33.83 20.24 -31.43
CA GLY A 231 -32.85 20.62 -30.43
C GLY A 231 -31.53 19.89 -30.58
N GLU A 232 -30.59 20.26 -29.74
CA GLU A 232 -29.27 19.65 -29.63
C GLU A 232 -29.20 18.76 -28.38
N CYS A 233 -28.59 17.59 -28.49
CA CYS A 233 -28.33 16.74 -27.33
C CYS A 233 -27.03 17.18 -26.64
N ILE A 234 -27.13 17.52 -25.37
CA ILE A 234 -26.04 18.07 -24.55
C ILE A 234 -25.96 17.22 -23.29
N CYS A 235 -24.88 16.43 -23.17
CA CYS A 235 -24.63 15.55 -22.03
C CYS A 235 -25.85 14.65 -21.68
N GLY A 236 -26.52 14.11 -22.71
CA GLY A 236 -27.71 13.26 -22.56
C GLY A 236 -29.03 13.98 -22.27
N ARG A 237 -29.06 15.32 -22.38
CA ARG A 237 -30.28 16.13 -22.27
C ARG A 237 -30.51 16.98 -23.52
N CYS A 238 -31.76 17.08 -23.94
CA CYS A 238 -32.13 17.92 -25.08
C CYS A 238 -32.20 19.40 -24.72
N ARG A 239 -31.43 20.22 -25.43
CA ARG A 239 -31.56 21.68 -25.48
C ARG A 239 -32.40 22.05 -26.71
N CYS A 240 -33.68 22.31 -26.48
CA CYS A 240 -34.62 22.63 -27.55
C CYS A 240 -34.35 24.00 -28.19
N PHE A 241 -34.50 24.06 -29.51
CA PHE A 241 -34.37 25.27 -30.30
C PHE A 241 -35.46 26.29 -29.96
N SER A 242 -35.18 27.56 -30.26
CA SER A 242 -36.10 28.68 -30.10
C SER A 242 -36.06 29.55 -31.35
N ASP A 243 -37.20 29.73 -32.01
CA ASP A 243 -37.29 30.50 -33.25
C ASP A 243 -37.74 31.96 -33.02
N GLY A 244 -37.65 32.45 -31.78
CA GLY A 244 -37.94 33.84 -31.42
C GLY A 244 -38.54 34.02 -30.02
N PRO A 245 -38.85 35.28 -29.61
CA PRO A 245 -39.46 35.56 -28.31
C PRO A 245 -40.87 34.97 -28.24
N GLY A 246 -41.04 33.93 -27.42
CA GLY A 246 -42.31 33.23 -27.20
C GLY A 246 -42.52 31.97 -28.05
N TYR A 247 -41.56 31.58 -28.90
CA TYR A 247 -41.64 30.36 -29.71
C TYR A 247 -40.49 29.43 -29.35
N ARG A 248 -40.69 28.59 -28.33
CA ARG A 248 -39.72 27.60 -27.87
C ARG A 248 -40.33 26.20 -27.77
N TYR A 249 -39.69 25.22 -28.42
CA TYR A 249 -40.00 23.81 -28.21
C TYR A 249 -39.70 23.40 -26.76
N SER A 250 -40.52 22.52 -26.20
CA SER A 250 -40.38 22.10 -24.79
C SER A 250 -40.57 20.60 -24.63
N GLY A 251 -40.33 20.11 -23.41
CA GLY A 251 -40.34 18.68 -23.09
C GLY A 251 -38.94 18.07 -23.05
N PRO A 252 -38.77 16.90 -22.39
CA PRO A 252 -37.49 16.21 -22.21
C PRO A 252 -36.80 15.80 -23.52
N LYS A 253 -37.53 15.77 -24.63
CA LYS A 253 -37.04 15.44 -25.97
C LYS A 253 -37.47 16.48 -27.01
N CYS A 254 -37.92 17.66 -26.61
CA CYS A 254 -38.45 18.71 -27.52
C CYS A 254 -39.68 18.28 -28.32
N GLU A 255 -40.52 17.44 -27.73
CA GLU A 255 -41.75 16.90 -28.33
C GLU A 255 -42.93 17.87 -28.29
N ILE A 256 -42.87 18.89 -27.44
CA ILE A 256 -43.96 19.85 -27.27
C ILE A 256 -43.70 21.06 -28.18
N CYS A 257 -44.59 21.25 -29.15
CA CYS A 257 -44.56 22.41 -30.03
C CYS A 257 -44.82 23.71 -29.25
N PRO A 258 -44.16 24.82 -29.60
CA PRO A 258 -44.45 26.13 -29.03
C PRO A 258 -45.89 26.57 -29.33
N VAL A 259 -46.62 26.93 -28.28
CA VAL A 259 -47.96 27.52 -28.40
C VAL A 259 -47.85 29.04 -28.60
N SER A 260 -48.37 29.53 -29.71
CA SER A 260 -48.48 30.96 -29.97
C SER A 260 -49.55 31.59 -29.07
N LEU A 261 -49.15 32.49 -28.17
CA LEU A 261 -50.06 33.39 -27.40
C LEU A 261 -50.70 34.49 -28.29
N LYS A 262 -51.11 34.16 -29.52
CA LYS A 262 -51.88 35.04 -30.40
C LYS A 262 -53.15 34.31 -30.87
N ASN A 263 -54.15 34.27 -29.98
CA ASN A 263 -55.59 34.37 -30.28
C ASN A 263 -56.41 33.77 -29.12
N LEU A 264 -56.51 34.52 -28.02
CA LEU A 264 -57.62 34.41 -27.09
C LEU A 264 -58.59 35.57 -27.38
N PHE A 265 -59.32 35.51 -28.50
CA PHE A 265 -60.49 36.36 -28.68
C PHE A 265 -61.70 35.61 -28.08
N ILE A 266 -62.10 36.06 -26.90
CA ILE A 266 -63.38 35.71 -26.28
C ILE A 266 -64.47 36.29 -27.21
N ALA A 267 -65.17 35.42 -27.94
CA ALA A 267 -66.39 35.82 -28.62
C ALA A 267 -67.51 35.93 -27.57
N SER A 268 -67.75 37.14 -27.09
CA SER A 268 -68.99 37.49 -26.39
C SER A 268 -70.12 37.54 -27.43
N PHE A 269 -71.03 36.57 -27.40
CA PHE A 269 -72.32 36.70 -28.06
C PHE A 269 -73.25 37.52 -27.17
N GLN A 270 -73.81 38.58 -27.75
CA GLN A 270 -74.93 39.35 -27.23
C GLN A 270 -76.25 38.71 -27.64
#